data_AF-A0A954MUZ7-F1
#
_entry.id   AF-A0A954MUZ7-F1
#
_cell.length_a   1.000
_cell.length_b   1.000
_cell.length_c   1.000
_cell.angle_alpha   90.00
_cell.angle_beta   90.00
_cell.angle_gamma   90.00
#
_symmetry.space_group_name_H-M   'P 1'
#
loop_
_entity.id
_entity.type
_entity.pdbx_description
1 polymer ?
#
loop_
_entity_poly.entity_id
_entity_poly.type
_entity_poly.pdbx_seq_one_letter_code
_entity_poly.pdbx_strand_id
1 'polypeptide(L)'
;MDVAAVVAERSKINIVDSDKVGLNALDADAFMKLLIAQLQNQDPTNPTSNEDMLAQISQMRSLQSNVQLTDTLTSLGVGQQLSAASAMIGKLIAATNDNGDTVTGQVSSVIVQNGTAYLQVGDQGIKLNQVTEVANPA
;
A
#
# COMPACT_ATOMS: atom_id res chain seq x y z
N MET A 1 15.13 -36.66 -11.28
CA MET A 1 13.85 -35.95 -11.38
C MET A 1 14.09 -34.54 -10.90
N ASP A 2 13.99 -33.60 -11.82
CA ASP A 2 14.55 -32.25 -11.72
C ASP A 2 13.60 -31.33 -10.93
N VAL A 3 14.03 -30.90 -9.75
CA VAL A 3 13.25 -30.02 -8.87
C VAL A 3 13.20 -28.59 -9.43
N ALA A 4 14.08 -28.25 -10.39
CA ALA A 4 14.06 -26.96 -11.07
C ALA A 4 12.85 -26.80 -12.00
N ALA A 5 12.28 -27.89 -12.51
CA ALA A 5 11.10 -27.85 -13.39
C ALA A 5 9.79 -27.56 -12.63
N VAL A 6 9.69 -27.96 -11.36
CA VAL A 6 8.47 -27.79 -10.55
C VAL A 6 8.28 -26.34 -10.07
N VAL A 7 9.37 -25.55 -10.02
CA VAL A 7 9.34 -24.14 -9.62
C VAL A 7 8.97 -23.21 -10.79
N ALA A 8 9.20 -23.63 -12.04
CA ALA A 8 8.94 -22.81 -13.22
C ALA A 8 7.45 -22.72 -13.63
N GLU A 9 6.58 -23.58 -13.10
CA GLU A 9 5.24 -23.80 -13.65
C GLU A 9 4.06 -23.42 -12.73
N ARG A 10 4.33 -22.86 -11.54
CA ARG A 10 3.30 -22.52 -10.53
C ARG A 10 3.00 -21.04 -10.29
N SER A 11 3.47 -20.12 -11.13
CA SER A 11 3.01 -18.73 -11.01
C SER A 11 2.92 -17.98 -12.32
N LYS A 12 2.20 -18.57 -13.28
CA LYS A 12 1.38 -17.77 -14.21
C LYS A 12 0.15 -17.23 -13.46
N ILE A 13 0.35 -16.55 -12.34
CA ILE A 13 -0.71 -15.72 -11.78
C ILE A 13 -0.74 -14.49 -12.68
N ASN A 14 -1.72 -14.51 -13.57
CA ASN A 14 -2.11 -13.40 -14.41
C ASN A 14 -2.46 -12.22 -13.49
N ILE A 15 -1.48 -11.39 -13.12
CA ILE A 15 -1.73 -10.08 -12.53
C ILE A 15 -2.11 -9.14 -13.69
N VAL A 16 -3.25 -9.44 -14.30
CA VAL A 16 -4.15 -8.41 -14.80
C VAL A 16 -5.09 -8.29 -13.60
N ASP A 17 -4.97 -7.27 -12.76
CA ASP A 17 -5.48 -5.99 -13.19
C ASP A 17 -5.05 -4.88 -12.22
N SER A 18 -4.32 -3.88 -12.74
CA SER A 18 -4.12 -2.60 -12.04
C SER A 18 -5.28 -1.62 -12.33
N ASP A 19 -6.37 -2.02 -13.00
CA ASP A 19 -7.58 -1.22 -13.29
C ASP A 19 -8.46 -0.94 -12.05
N LYS A 20 -7.81 -0.76 -10.90
CA LYS A 20 -8.33 0.16 -9.86
C LYS A 20 -7.62 1.51 -9.88
N VAL A 21 -7.00 1.88 -11.00
CA VAL A 21 -6.82 3.29 -11.36
C VAL A 21 -8.19 3.90 -11.65
N GLY A 22 -8.94 4.19 -10.59
CA GLY A 22 -9.91 5.27 -10.50
C GLY A 22 -11.07 5.31 -11.50
N LEU A 23 -11.89 4.24 -11.60
CA LEU A 23 -13.19 4.33 -12.29
C LEU A 23 -14.08 5.48 -11.74
N ASN A 24 -13.95 5.82 -10.47
CA ASN A 24 -14.72 6.91 -9.85
C ASN A 24 -14.18 8.33 -10.14
N ALA A 25 -12.88 8.46 -10.46
CA ALA A 25 -12.29 9.77 -10.77
C ALA A 25 -12.66 10.21 -12.20
N LEU A 26 -12.68 9.25 -13.14
CA LEU A 26 -13.14 9.46 -14.50
C LEU A 26 -14.62 9.87 -14.55
N ASP A 27 -15.46 9.30 -13.68
CA ASP A 27 -16.90 9.57 -13.60
C ASP A 27 -17.19 11.00 -13.14
N ALA A 28 -16.43 11.50 -12.17
CA ALA A 28 -16.60 12.86 -11.68
C ALA A 28 -16.15 13.93 -12.69
N ASP A 29 -15.11 13.67 -13.50
CA ASP A 29 -14.64 14.61 -14.53
C ASP A 29 -15.51 14.56 -15.80
N ALA A 30 -16.04 13.39 -16.15
CA ALA A 30 -17.07 13.25 -17.19
C ALA A 30 -18.37 13.96 -16.78
N PHE A 31 -18.75 13.88 -15.51
CA PHE A 31 -19.90 14.59 -14.96
C PHE A 31 -19.70 16.11 -14.92
N MET A 32 -18.52 16.61 -14.49
CA MET A 32 -18.23 18.06 -14.55
C MET A 32 -18.32 18.61 -15.98
N LYS A 33 -17.89 17.84 -16.98
CA LYS A 33 -18.03 18.21 -18.40
C LYS A 33 -19.49 18.25 -18.85
N LEU A 34 -20.31 17.29 -18.41
CA LEU A 34 -21.76 17.30 -18.63
C LEU A 34 -22.45 18.48 -17.92
N LEU A 35 -22.00 18.82 -16.71
CA LEU A 35 -22.53 19.94 -15.92
C LEU A 35 -22.20 21.30 -16.55
N ILE A 36 -21.00 21.47 -17.10
CA ILE A 36 -20.62 22.67 -17.89
C ILE A 36 -21.44 22.74 -19.19
N ALA A 37 -21.65 21.61 -19.87
CA ALA A 37 -22.46 21.55 -21.08
C ALA A 37 -23.95 21.86 -20.81
N GLN A 38 -24.47 21.49 -19.64
CA GLN A 38 -25.82 21.85 -19.21
C GLN A 38 -25.89 23.31 -18.75
N LEU A 39 -24.92 23.85 -18.02
CA LEU A 39 -24.86 25.28 -17.67
C LEU A 39 -24.83 26.20 -18.89
N GLN A 40 -24.24 25.76 -20.00
CA GLN A 40 -24.28 26.46 -21.29
C GLN A 40 -25.65 26.41 -22.00
N ASN A 41 -26.56 25.51 -21.58
CA ASN A 41 -27.85 25.25 -22.23
C ASN A 41 -29.09 25.29 -21.30
N GLN A 42 -28.94 25.57 -20.00
CA GLN A 42 -30.05 25.57 -19.03
C GLN A 42 -30.68 26.96 -18.92
N ASP A 43 -31.99 27.00 -19.05
CA ASP A 43 -32.84 28.13 -18.64
C ASP A 43 -32.68 28.33 -17.11
N PRO A 44 -32.53 29.57 -16.58
CA PRO A 44 -32.12 29.85 -15.19
C PRO A 44 -33.04 29.39 -14.05
N THR A 45 -34.12 28.67 -14.33
CA THR A 45 -35.28 28.54 -13.43
C THR A 45 -35.27 27.32 -12.50
N ASN A 46 -34.26 26.44 -12.53
CA ASN A 46 -34.10 25.35 -11.53
C ASN A 46 -32.62 24.89 -11.29
N PRO A 47 -31.80 25.69 -10.59
CA PRO A 47 -30.42 25.33 -10.24
C PRO A 47 -30.26 24.29 -9.10
N THR A 48 -31.30 24.07 -8.29
CA THR A 48 -31.21 23.37 -6.99
C THR A 48 -30.80 21.89 -7.08
N SER A 49 -31.34 21.10 -8.02
CA SER A 49 -30.96 19.67 -8.12
C SER A 49 -29.53 19.45 -8.59
N ASN A 50 -28.95 20.41 -9.32
CA ASN A 50 -27.57 20.32 -9.81
C ASN A 50 -26.57 20.74 -8.72
N GLU A 51 -26.94 21.69 -7.86
CA GLU A 51 -26.14 22.11 -6.71
C GLU A 51 -26.03 21.01 -5.63
N ASP A 52 -27.15 20.34 -5.30
CA ASP A 52 -27.16 19.25 -4.32
C ASP A 52 -26.30 18.05 -4.77
N MET A 53 -26.40 17.68 -6.04
CA MET A 53 -25.60 16.60 -6.62
C MET A 53 -24.11 16.98 -6.72
N LEU A 54 -23.79 18.22 -7.08
CA LEU A 54 -22.42 18.73 -7.06
C LEU A 54 -21.82 18.70 -5.64
N ALA A 55 -22.61 19.05 -4.62
CA ALA A 55 -22.21 18.97 -3.23
C ALA A 55 -21.88 17.52 -2.82
N GLN A 56 -22.70 16.56 -3.24
CA GLN A 56 -22.46 15.13 -2.98
C GLN A 56 -21.20 14.61 -3.68
N ILE A 57 -20.96 15.01 -4.93
CA ILE A 57 -19.74 14.62 -5.67
C ILE A 57 -18.50 15.28 -5.06
N SER A 58 -18.59 16.55 -4.66
CA SER A 58 -17.49 17.24 -3.97
C SER A 58 -17.14 16.54 -2.66
N GLN A 59 -18.16 16.10 -1.91
CA GLN A 59 -17.96 15.29 -0.70
C GLN A 59 -17.30 13.94 -1.03
N MET A 60 -17.74 13.23 -2.08
CA MET A 60 -17.11 11.98 -2.51
C MET A 60 -15.66 12.17 -2.98
N ARG A 61 -15.35 13.24 -3.74
CA ARG A 61 -13.98 13.58 -4.15
C ARG A 61 -13.09 13.85 -2.94
N SER A 62 -13.59 14.56 -1.94
CA SER A 62 -12.88 14.80 -0.69
C SER A 62 -12.57 13.49 0.04
N LEU A 63 -13.55 12.58 0.13
CA LEU A 63 -13.34 11.24 0.71
C LEU A 63 -12.32 10.42 -0.08
N GLN A 64 -12.41 10.41 -1.42
CA GLN A 64 -11.46 9.70 -2.28
C GLN A 64 -10.04 10.26 -2.15
N SER A 65 -9.90 11.59 -2.11
CA SER A 65 -8.61 12.24 -1.87
C SER A 65 -8.02 11.83 -0.52
N ASN A 66 -8.85 11.75 0.53
CA ASN A 66 -8.42 11.26 1.85
C ASN A 66 -7.98 9.78 1.82
N VAL A 67 -8.72 8.92 1.11
CA VAL A 67 -8.34 7.51 0.92
C VAL A 67 -7.00 7.43 0.19
N GLN A 68 -6.84 8.16 -0.91
CA GLN A 68 -5.60 8.16 -1.70
C GLN A 68 -4.40 8.73 -0.91
N LEU A 69 -4.63 9.74 -0.07
CA LEU A 69 -3.63 10.24 0.86
C LEU A 69 -3.23 9.17 1.88
N THR A 70 -4.20 8.47 2.45
CA THR A 70 -3.95 7.37 3.41
C THR A 70 -3.16 6.23 2.78
N ASP A 71 -3.47 5.86 1.54
CA ASP A 71 -2.73 4.84 0.79
C ASP A 71 -1.30 5.28 0.49
N THR A 72 -1.12 6.57 0.14
CA THR A 72 0.20 7.16 -0.11
C THR A 72 1.04 7.17 1.16
N LEU A 73 0.45 7.57 2.30
CA LEU A 73 1.12 7.58 3.60
C LEU A 73 1.50 6.16 4.04
N THR A 74 0.60 5.19 3.86
CA THR A 74 0.87 3.78 4.12
C THR A 74 2.06 3.30 3.27
N SER A 75 2.04 3.58 1.97
CA SER A 75 3.11 3.18 1.05
C SER A 75 4.47 3.82 1.40
N LEU A 76 4.47 5.09 1.81
CA LEU A 76 5.67 5.78 2.28
C LEU A 76 6.21 5.14 3.57
N GLY A 77 5.33 4.81 4.52
CA GLY A 77 5.68 4.12 5.75
C GLY A 77 6.34 2.76 5.47
N VAL A 78 5.78 1.99 4.53
CA VAL A 78 6.37 0.72 4.07
C VAL A 78 7.75 0.92 3.47
N GLY A 79 7.92 1.92 2.60
CA GLY A 79 9.21 2.24 1.98
C GLY A 79 10.29 2.59 3.02
N GLN A 80 9.92 3.38 4.03
CA GLN A 80 10.82 3.75 5.12
C GLN A 80 11.21 2.53 5.99
N GLN A 81 10.24 1.67 6.31
CA GLN A 81 10.50 0.42 7.04
C GLN A 81 11.41 -0.51 6.24
N LEU A 82 11.14 -0.68 4.94
CA LEU A 82 11.96 -1.52 4.05
C LEU A 82 13.39 -1.00 3.96
N SER A 83 13.58 0.32 3.85
CA SER A 83 14.91 0.94 3.83
C SER A 83 15.68 0.66 5.12
N ALA A 84 15.05 0.89 6.29
CA ALA A 84 15.66 0.62 7.58
C ALA A 84 15.97 -0.87 7.79
N ALA A 85 15.04 -1.75 7.41
CA ALA A 85 15.22 -3.19 7.50
C ALA A 85 16.32 -3.69 6.55
N SER A 86 16.44 -3.11 5.35
CA SER A 86 17.48 -3.47 4.37
C SER A 86 18.88 -3.16 4.91
N ALA A 87 19.03 -2.08 5.68
CA ALA A 87 20.30 -1.74 6.34
C ALA A 87 20.68 -2.73 7.46
N MET A 88 19.75 -3.57 7.92
CA MET A 88 20.00 -4.60 8.93
C MET A 88 20.37 -5.95 8.31
N ILE A 89 20.21 -6.15 6.99
CA ILE A 89 20.63 -7.38 6.33
C ILE A 89 22.12 -7.61 6.56
N GLY A 90 22.48 -8.82 6.99
CA GLY A 90 23.85 -9.20 7.34
C GLY A 90 24.30 -8.73 8.73
N LYS A 91 23.51 -7.92 9.45
CA LYS A 91 23.79 -7.54 10.84
C LYS A 91 23.27 -8.61 11.81
N LEU A 92 23.87 -8.66 12.99
CA LEU A 92 23.37 -9.46 14.10
C LEU A 92 22.32 -8.63 14.85
N ILE A 93 21.14 -9.19 15.09
CA ILE A 93 20.08 -8.52 15.84
C ILE A 93 19.67 -9.35 17.06
N ALA A 94 19.20 -8.66 18.09
CA ALA A 94 18.39 -9.23 19.15
C ALA A 94 16.99 -8.64 19.05
N ALA A 95 15.97 -9.48 19.21
CA ALA A 95 14.58 -9.07 19.13
C ALA A 95 13.71 -9.90 20.08
N THR A 96 12.56 -9.34 20.45
CA THR A 96 11.55 -10.04 21.25
C THR A 96 10.37 -10.41 20.37
N ASN A 97 10.11 -11.70 20.17
CA ASN A 97 9.00 -12.17 19.35
C ASN A 97 7.63 -11.88 20.03
N ASP A 98 6.53 -12.15 19.32
CA ASP A 98 5.17 -11.94 19.85
C ASP A 98 4.86 -12.82 21.10
N ASN A 99 5.64 -13.89 21.33
CA ASN A 99 5.51 -14.78 22.50
C ASN A 99 6.34 -14.31 23.72
N GLY A 100 7.14 -13.25 23.56
CA GLY A 100 8.03 -12.75 24.61
C GLY A 100 9.42 -13.41 24.65
N ASP A 101 9.73 -14.33 23.73
CA ASP A 101 11.04 -14.96 23.66
C ASP A 101 12.05 -14.03 22.98
N THR A 102 13.29 -14.06 23.48
CA THR A 102 14.40 -13.36 22.84
C THR A 102 14.96 -14.21 21.71
N VAL A 103 14.91 -13.66 20.50
CA VAL A 103 15.49 -14.23 19.29
C VAL A 103 16.74 -13.46 18.95
N THR A 104 17.86 -14.16 18.76
CA THR A 104 19.12 -13.56 18.34
C THR A 104 19.62 -14.26 17.10
N GLY A 105 20.20 -13.49 16.18
CA GLY A 105 20.80 -14.05 14.99
C GLY A 105 21.07 -13.03 13.90
N GLN A 106 21.67 -13.49 12.81
CA GLN A 106 21.96 -12.66 11.66
C GLN A 106 20.73 -12.54 10.76
N VAL A 107 20.44 -11.31 10.30
CA VAL A 107 19.36 -11.07 9.35
C VAL A 107 19.79 -11.57 7.97
N SER A 108 19.05 -12.52 7.40
CA SER A 108 19.32 -13.10 6.09
C SER A 108 18.62 -12.34 4.95
N SER A 109 17.40 -11.87 5.18
CA SER A 109 16.60 -11.16 4.16
C SER A 109 15.51 -10.31 4.80
N VAL A 110 14.84 -9.50 3.98
CA VAL A 110 13.68 -8.69 4.37
C VAL A 110 12.52 -9.02 3.46
N ILE A 111 11.35 -9.26 4.05
CA ILE A 111 10.12 -9.58 3.33
C ILE A 111 9.04 -8.58 3.76
N VAL A 112 8.37 -7.97 2.80
CA VAL A 112 7.20 -7.11 3.07
C VAL A 112 5.93 -7.92 2.86
N GLN A 113 5.12 -8.05 3.89
CA GLN A 113 3.79 -8.68 3.81
C GLN A 113 2.75 -7.76 4.42
N ASN A 114 1.63 -7.54 3.72
CA ASN A 114 0.52 -6.70 4.17
C ASN A 114 0.97 -5.32 4.68
N GLY A 115 1.94 -4.69 4.00
CA GLY A 115 2.46 -3.38 4.39
C GLY A 115 3.28 -3.35 5.68
N THR A 116 3.81 -4.48 6.14
CA THR A 116 4.76 -4.56 7.25
C THR A 116 6.03 -5.26 6.79
N ALA A 117 7.19 -4.67 7.10
CA ALA A 117 8.48 -5.28 6.83
C ALA A 117 8.88 -6.27 7.94
N TYR A 118 9.26 -7.48 7.53
CA TYR A 118 9.76 -8.55 8.39
C TYR A 118 11.22 -8.84 8.07
N LEU A 119 12.05 -8.88 9.10
CA LEU A 119 13.45 -9.29 9.09
C LEU A 119 13.50 -10.81 9.26
N GLN A 120 14.08 -11.51 8.30
CA GLN A 120 14.25 -12.97 8.39
C GLN A 120 15.51 -13.27 9.21
N VAL A 121 15.34 -13.95 10.35
CA VAL A 121 16.44 -14.46 11.19
C VAL A 121 16.26 -15.96 11.33
N GLY A 122 17.09 -16.74 10.61
CA GLY A 122 16.84 -18.18 10.44
C GLY A 122 15.48 -18.42 9.78
N ASP A 123 14.62 -19.21 10.44
CA ASP A 123 13.25 -19.50 9.97
C ASP A 123 12.20 -18.54 10.54
N GLN A 124 12.60 -17.55 11.35
CA GLN A 124 11.67 -16.63 12.01
C GLN A 124 11.63 -15.26 11.31
N GLY A 125 10.41 -14.77 11.07
CA GLY A 125 10.16 -13.41 10.60
C GLY A 125 9.90 -12.48 11.79
N ILE A 126 10.81 -11.53 12.02
CA ILE A 126 10.76 -10.57 13.12
C ILE A 126 10.33 -9.19 12.58
N LYS A 127 9.36 -8.53 13.22
CA LYS A 127 8.96 -7.18 12.81
C LYS A 127 10.04 -6.17 13.19
N LEU A 128 10.18 -5.10 12.40
CA LEU A 128 11.18 -4.05 12.69
C LEU A 128 11.03 -3.42 14.08
N ASN A 129 9.80 -3.30 14.60
CA ASN A 129 9.52 -2.74 15.93
C ASN A 129 9.83 -3.69 17.10
N GLN A 130 10.17 -4.96 16.82
CA GLN A 130 10.54 -5.95 17.82
C GLN A 130 12.04 -6.05 18.05
N VAL A 131 12.83 -5.40 17.19
CA VAL A 131 14.29 -5.36 17.31
C VAL A 131 14.67 -4.50 18.51
N THR A 132 15.38 -5.09 19.46
CA THR A 132 15.85 -4.43 20.68
C THR A 132 17.32 -4.03 20.58
N GLU A 133 18.11 -4.74 19.77
CA GLU A 133 19.53 -4.46 19.58
C GLU A 133 20.00 -4.79 18.15
N VAL A 134 20.95 -4.00 17.63
CA VAL A 134 21.61 -4.23 16.33
C VAL A 134 23.12 -4.09 16.50
N ALA A 135 23.85 -5.14 16.15
CA ALA A 135 25.30 -5.21 16.19
C ALA A 135 25.89 -5.56 14.82
N ASN A 136 27.11 -5.09 14.54
CA ASN A 136 27.83 -5.53 13.35
C ASN A 136 28.43 -6.93 13.60
N PRO A 137 28.41 -7.84 12.61
CA PRO A 137 29.13 -9.10 12.73
C PRO A 137 30.63 -8.80 12.92
N ALA A 138 31.25 -9.52 13.85
CA ALA A 138 32.68 -9.41 14.17
C ALA A 138 33.57 -9.92 13.03
#